data_AF-A0A6M8BHI0-F1
#
_entry.id   AF-A0A6M8BHI0-F1
#
_cell.length_a   1.000
_cell.length_b   1.000
_cell.length_c   1.000
_cell.angle_alpha   90.00
_cell.angle_beta   90.00
_cell.angle_gamma   90.00
#
_symmetry.space_group_name_H-M   'P 1'
#
loop_
_entity.id
_entity.type
_entity.pdbx_description
1 polymer ?
#
loop_
_entity_poly.entity_id
_entity_poly.type
_entity_poly.pdbx_seq_one_letter_code
_entity_poly.pdbx_strand_id
1 'polypeptide(L)'
;MKRRNFLWYSSLFIAGCSATSTASRVSTVKLPEKIRFAITDVQGIDELKEKYDPFRAALEDVLETSVEFFPMDDLLTAASALQTNQLDLVWAGPSEYVTIHARTQATPLVSLIRSNYSPTQSR
;
A
#
# COMPACT_ATOMS: atom_id res chain seq x y z
N MET A 1 -53.77 41.49 -4.89
CA MET A 1 -53.39 41.78 -3.49
C MET A 1 -51.87 41.86 -3.38
N LYS A 2 -51.38 42.77 -2.53
CA LYS A 2 -50.02 43.35 -2.47
C LYS A 2 -48.86 42.34 -2.37
N ARG A 3 -47.89 42.50 -3.29
CA ARG A 3 -46.51 42.01 -3.17
C ARG A 3 -45.81 42.77 -2.03
N ARG A 4 -45.15 42.09 -1.10
CA ARG A 4 -44.38 42.70 -0.02
C ARG A 4 -42.98 42.11 0.08
N ASN A 5 -42.03 42.99 -0.17
CA ASN A 5 -40.59 42.95 -0.02
C ASN A 5 -40.06 42.04 1.10
N PHE A 6 -39.08 41.21 0.74
CA PHE A 6 -38.06 40.71 1.66
C PHE A 6 -36.67 40.87 1.02
N LEU A 7 -36.39 42.10 0.58
CA LEU A 7 -35.02 42.59 0.40
C LEU A 7 -34.60 43.13 1.76
N TRP A 8 -34.08 42.25 2.61
CA TRP A 8 -33.46 42.62 3.88
C TRP A 8 -31.98 42.18 3.83
N TYR A 9 -31.16 43.13 3.39
CA TYR A 9 -29.76 43.34 3.83
C TYR A 9 -28.86 42.09 3.80
N SER A 10 -28.11 41.86 2.72
CA SER A 10 -26.76 42.43 2.57
C SER A 10 -26.03 42.58 3.91
N SER A 11 -25.30 41.55 4.31
CA SER A 11 -24.16 41.70 5.20
C SER A 11 -22.94 41.15 4.47
N LEU A 12 -22.06 42.10 4.16
CA LEU A 12 -20.80 41.94 3.45
C LEU A 12 -19.84 41.01 4.19
N PHE A 13 -19.15 40.19 3.39
CA PHE A 13 -17.73 39.86 3.44
C PHE A 13 -16.93 40.28 4.69
N ILE A 14 -16.47 39.28 5.43
CA ILE A 14 -15.15 39.33 6.08
C ILE A 14 -14.33 38.16 5.51
N ALA A 15 -13.56 38.44 4.46
CA ALA A 15 -12.50 37.57 4.00
C ALA A 15 -11.30 37.75 4.95
N GLY A 16 -11.21 36.90 5.97
CA GLY A 16 -10.01 36.77 6.77
C GLY A 16 -9.00 35.89 6.05
N CYS A 17 -8.02 36.49 5.36
CA CYS A 17 -6.81 35.76 4.96
C CYS A 17 -5.97 35.47 6.21
N SER A 18 -6.28 34.41 6.93
CA SER A 18 -5.30 33.78 7.81
C SER A 18 -4.27 33.11 6.91
N ALA A 19 -3.08 33.71 6.80
CA ALA A 19 -1.92 33.06 6.24
C ALA A 19 -1.56 31.88 7.14
N THR A 20 -2.18 30.72 6.91
CA THR A 20 -1.74 29.46 7.47
C THR A 20 -0.40 29.16 6.83
N SER A 21 0.68 29.57 7.50
CA SER A 21 2.01 29.08 7.23
C SER A 21 2.01 27.58 7.53
N THR A 22 1.75 26.79 6.47
CA THR A 22 1.86 25.33 6.48
C THR A 22 3.33 25.00 6.71
N ALA A 23 3.74 24.93 7.97
CA ALA A 23 5.02 24.38 8.35
C ALA A 23 5.02 22.92 7.89
N SER A 24 5.77 22.63 6.82
CA SER A 24 6.00 21.29 6.32
C SER A 24 6.67 20.49 7.42
N ARG A 25 5.87 19.73 8.19
CA ARG A 25 6.41 18.73 9.11
C ARG A 25 7.06 17.67 8.23
N VAL A 26 8.38 17.69 8.16
CA VAL A 26 9.15 16.55 7.66
C VAL A 26 8.95 15.45 8.69
N SER A 27 7.98 14.58 8.44
CA SER A 27 7.78 13.37 9.21
C SER A 27 8.97 12.46 8.92
N THR A 28 9.87 12.28 9.88
CA THR A 28 10.88 11.22 9.78
C THR A 28 10.11 9.89 9.83
N VAL A 29 9.98 9.23 8.68
CA VAL A 29 9.36 7.90 8.61
C VAL A 29 10.33 6.93 9.29
N LYS A 30 9.91 6.37 10.43
CA LYS A 30 10.68 5.34 11.13
C LYS A 30 10.19 3.98 10.64
N LEU A 31 11.07 3.23 9.98
CA LEU A 31 10.78 1.83 9.64
C LEU A 31 10.65 1.00 10.92
N PRO A 32 9.86 -0.08 10.89
CA PRO A 32 9.85 -1.05 11.98
C PRO A 32 11.24 -1.69 12.13
N GLU A 33 11.57 -2.20 13.32
CA GLU A 33 12.83 -2.93 13.54
C GLU A 33 12.99 -4.14 12.61
N LYS A 34 11.84 -4.72 12.23
CA LYS A 34 11.76 -5.85 11.33
C LYS A 34 10.51 -5.73 10.46
N ILE A 35 10.65 -6.02 9.18
CA ILE A 35 9.56 -6.08 8.19
C ILE A 35 9.13 -7.54 8.04
N ARG A 36 7.85 -7.83 8.28
CA ARG A 36 7.27 -9.16 8.08
C ARG A 36 6.69 -9.25 6.68
N PHE A 37 7.32 -10.04 5.84
CA PHE A 37 7.05 -10.08 4.41
C PHE A 37 6.68 -11.50 4.00
N ALA A 38 5.44 -11.70 3.55
CA ALA A 38 5.04 -12.97 2.96
C ALA A 38 5.12 -13.00 1.44
N ILE A 39 5.35 -14.19 0.90
CA ILE A 39 5.21 -14.48 -0.53
C ILE A 39 4.10 -15.52 -0.66
N THR A 40 3.06 -15.19 -1.43
CA THR A 40 1.98 -16.13 -1.74
C THR A 40 2.48 -17.21 -2.70
N ASP A 41 1.74 -18.32 -2.79
CA ASP A 41 2.06 -19.48 -3.64
C ASP A 41 3.38 -20.19 -3.29
N VAL A 42 3.92 -19.98 -2.09
CA VAL A 42 5.08 -20.72 -1.58
C VAL A 42 4.68 -21.47 -0.31
N GLN A 43 4.80 -22.80 -0.35
CA GLN A 43 4.26 -23.67 0.69
C GLN A 43 5.20 -23.85 1.88
N GLY A 44 6.51 -23.79 1.63
CA GLY A 44 7.54 -24.16 2.63
C GLY A 44 8.64 -23.12 2.77
N ILE A 45 9.22 -23.06 3.97
CA ILE A 45 10.34 -22.15 4.26
C ILE A 45 11.59 -22.48 3.45
N ASP A 46 11.81 -23.75 3.13
CA ASP A 46 12.98 -24.18 2.34
C ASP A 46 12.87 -23.71 0.88
N GLU A 47 11.70 -23.90 0.25
CA GLU A 47 11.41 -23.39 -1.10
C GLU A 47 11.48 -21.85 -1.13
N LEU A 48 10.95 -21.19 -0.10
CA LEU A 48 10.99 -19.74 0.03
C LEU A 48 12.43 -19.22 0.05
N LYS A 49 13.28 -19.85 0.86
CA LYS A 49 14.70 -19.49 0.95
C LYS A 49 15.42 -19.75 -0.37
N GLU A 50 15.25 -20.94 -0.95
CA GLU A 50 15.89 -21.31 -2.21
C GLU A 50 15.60 -20.30 -3.33
N LYS A 51 14.34 -19.86 -3.44
CA LYS A 51 13.91 -18.98 -4.52
C LYS A 51 14.13 -17.50 -4.24
N TYR A 52 13.98 -17.06 -2.99
CA TYR A 52 13.83 -15.65 -2.67
C TYR A 52 14.84 -15.09 -1.65
N ASP A 53 15.73 -15.88 -1.06
CA ASP A 53 16.77 -15.35 -0.16
C ASP A 53 17.63 -14.24 -0.80
N PRO A 54 18.04 -14.33 -2.09
CA PRO A 54 18.76 -13.23 -2.73
C PRO A 54 17.97 -11.92 -2.76
N PHE A 55 16.64 -12.01 -2.97
CA PHE A 55 15.77 -10.84 -2.95
C PHE A 55 15.59 -10.29 -1.53
N ARG A 56 15.45 -11.16 -0.53
CA ARG A 56 15.42 -10.78 0.88
C ARG A 56 16.67 -9.99 1.26
N ALA A 57 17.85 -10.52 0.95
CA ALA A 57 19.12 -9.90 1.30
C ALA A 57 19.28 -8.52 0.62
N ALA A 58 18.92 -8.42 -0.66
CA ALA A 58 18.94 -7.13 -1.35
C ALA A 58 17.97 -6.11 -0.74
N LEU A 59 16.78 -6.56 -0.30
CA LEU A 59 15.82 -5.70 0.35
C LEU A 59 16.29 -5.23 1.74
N GLU A 60 16.89 -6.13 2.53
CA GLU A 60 17.48 -5.80 3.84
C GLU A 60 18.60 -4.76 3.71
N ASP A 61 19.48 -4.91 2.71
CA ASP A 61 20.58 -3.99 2.43
C ASP A 61 20.08 -2.60 2.03
N VAL A 62 19.10 -2.52 1.12
CA VAL A 62 18.54 -1.24 0.64
C VAL A 62 17.73 -0.51 1.72
N LEU A 63 17.01 -1.26 2.55
CA LEU A 63 16.15 -0.69 3.61
C LEU A 63 16.88 -0.47 4.93
N GLU A 64 18.11 -0.97 5.07
CA GLU A 64 18.87 -1.01 6.33
C GLU A 64 18.03 -1.59 7.49
N THR A 65 17.16 -2.56 7.19
CA THR A 65 16.14 -3.10 8.11
C THR A 65 16.01 -4.61 7.91
N SER A 66 15.89 -5.38 8.99
CA SER A 66 15.71 -6.84 8.88
C SER A 66 14.37 -7.19 8.25
N VAL A 67 14.36 -8.23 7.41
CA VAL A 67 13.16 -8.74 6.75
C VAL A 67 12.95 -10.18 7.21
N GLU A 68 11.76 -10.51 7.71
CA GLU A 68 11.37 -11.88 8.03
C GLU A 68 10.41 -12.40 6.98
N PHE A 69 10.80 -13.47 6.31
CA PHE A 69 10.06 -14.10 5.23
C PHE A 69 9.11 -15.19 5.74
N PHE A 70 7.85 -15.12 5.30
CA PHE A 70 6.81 -16.09 5.63
C PHE A 70 6.30 -16.77 4.36
N PRO A 71 6.37 -18.12 4.27
CA PRO A 71 5.67 -18.83 3.22
C PRO A 71 4.17 -18.73 3.50
N MET A 72 3.38 -18.44 2.48
CA MET A 72 1.92 -18.42 2.57
C MET A 72 1.36 -19.27 1.43
N ASP A 73 0.74 -20.36 1.81
CA ASP A 73 0.07 -21.32 0.93
C ASP A 73 -1.34 -20.89 0.53
N ASP A 74 -1.94 -19.98 1.30
CA ASP A 74 -3.32 -19.55 1.13
C ASP A 74 -3.50 -18.03 1.15
N LEU A 75 -4.24 -17.55 0.15
CA LEU A 75 -4.59 -16.16 -0.08
C LEU A 75 -5.39 -15.54 1.08
N LEU A 76 -6.28 -16.32 1.70
CA LEU A 76 -7.13 -15.82 2.78
C LEU A 76 -6.31 -15.64 4.05
N THR A 77 -5.37 -16.55 4.32
CA THR A 77 -4.41 -16.42 5.41
C THR A 77 -3.58 -15.14 5.27
N ALA A 78 -3.06 -14.85 4.07
CA ALA A 78 -2.32 -13.62 3.81
C ALA A 78 -3.18 -12.37 4.04
N ALA A 79 -4.44 -12.36 3.56
CA ALA A 79 -5.36 -11.25 3.77
C ALA A 79 -5.69 -11.03 5.26
N SER A 80 -5.96 -12.10 6.01
CA SER A 80 -6.22 -12.02 7.45
C SER A 80 -4.97 -11.56 8.24
N ALA A 81 -3.79 -12.00 7.84
CA ALA A 81 -2.55 -11.58 8.46
C ALA A 81 -2.26 -10.09 8.23
N LEU A 82 -2.57 -9.54 7.04
CA LEU A 82 -2.51 -8.10 6.80
C LEU A 82 -3.54 -7.33 7.66
N GLN A 83 -4.79 -7.79 7.73
CA GLN A 83 -5.84 -7.13 8.54
C GLN A 83 -5.50 -7.06 10.03
N THR A 84 -4.79 -8.07 10.52
CA THR A 84 -4.42 -8.18 11.94
C THR A 84 -3.03 -7.62 12.23
N ASN A 85 -2.40 -6.95 11.26
CA ASN A 85 -1.03 -6.44 11.34
C ASN A 85 -0.05 -7.54 11.79
N GLN A 86 -0.24 -8.78 11.34
CA GLN A 86 0.73 -9.88 11.49
C GLN A 86 1.76 -9.89 10.35
N LEU A 87 1.42 -9.29 9.21
CA LEU A 87 2.33 -9.02 8.10
C LEU A 87 2.33 -7.53 7.80
N ASP A 88 3.46 -7.05 7.28
CA ASP A 88 3.63 -5.68 6.82
C ASP A 88 3.57 -5.60 5.29
N LEU A 89 4.11 -6.62 4.60
CA LEU A 89 4.16 -6.72 3.15
C LEU A 89 3.72 -8.11 2.67
N VAL A 90 3.09 -8.15 1.49
CA VAL A 90 2.75 -9.40 0.80
C VAL A 90 3.12 -9.26 -0.68
N TRP A 91 3.84 -10.24 -1.19
CA TRP A 91 4.11 -10.40 -2.61
C TRP A 91 3.04 -11.33 -3.16
N ALA A 92 2.13 -10.76 -3.94
CA ALA A 92 0.97 -11.46 -4.47
C ALA A 92 0.94 -11.40 -5.99
N GLY A 93 0.46 -12.48 -6.61
CA GLY A 93 0.10 -12.48 -8.02
C GLY A 93 -1.00 -11.47 -8.34
N PRO A 94 -1.21 -11.13 -9.64
CA PRO A 94 -2.16 -10.09 -10.02
C PRO A 94 -3.61 -10.38 -9.58
N SER A 95 -4.08 -11.62 -9.72
CA SER A 95 -5.43 -12.04 -9.30
C SER A 95 -5.58 -12.09 -7.77
N GLU A 96 -4.52 -12.51 -7.08
CA GLU A 96 -4.46 -12.56 -5.63
C GLU A 96 -4.55 -11.16 -5.03
N TYR A 97 -3.78 -10.21 -5.57
CA TYR A 97 -3.82 -8.80 -5.16
C TYR A 97 -5.24 -8.23 -5.21
N VAL A 98 -6.03 -8.52 -6.26
CA VAL A 98 -7.41 -8.01 -6.37
C VAL A 98 -8.25 -8.46 -5.17
N THR A 99 -8.08 -9.71 -4.72
CA THR A 99 -8.84 -10.27 -3.60
C THR A 99 -8.31 -9.77 -2.26
N ILE A 100 -6.99 -9.69 -2.07
CA ILE A 100 -6.37 -9.10 -0.88
C ILE A 100 -6.82 -7.65 -0.73
N HIS A 101 -6.75 -6.85 -1.80
CA HIS A 101 -7.17 -5.46 -1.78
C HIS A 101 -8.65 -5.31 -1.43
N ALA A 102 -9.53 -6.11 -2.06
CA ALA A 102 -10.96 -6.08 -1.75
C ALA A 102 -11.26 -6.36 -0.26
N ARG A 103 -10.47 -7.22 0.39
CA ARG A 103 -10.66 -7.61 1.81
C ARG A 103 -9.97 -6.68 2.80
N THR A 104 -8.82 -6.12 2.44
CA THR A 104 -7.90 -5.47 3.39
C THR A 104 -7.72 -3.98 3.14
N GLN A 105 -8.10 -3.49 1.96
CA GLN A 105 -7.73 -2.16 1.46
C GLN A 105 -6.19 -1.95 1.41
N ALA A 106 -5.41 -3.04 1.29
CA ALA A 106 -3.96 -2.96 1.15
C ALA A 106 -3.56 -2.05 -0.03
N THR A 107 -2.55 -1.22 0.21
CA THR A 107 -2.03 -0.27 -0.77
C THR A 107 -0.98 -0.95 -1.66
N PRO A 108 -1.10 -0.89 -2.99
CA PRO A 108 -0.07 -1.42 -3.88
C PRO A 108 1.19 -0.54 -3.79
N LEU A 109 2.35 -1.16 -3.57
CA LEU A 109 3.63 -0.45 -3.45
C LEU A 109 4.49 -0.57 -4.71
N VAL A 110 4.69 -1.80 -5.19
CA VAL A 110 5.55 -2.12 -6.32
C VAL A 110 4.85 -3.16 -7.19
N SER A 111 5.05 -3.07 -8.50
CA SER A 111 4.63 -4.10 -9.45
C SER A 111 5.79 -4.47 -10.37
N LEU A 112 5.90 -5.74 -10.75
CA LEU A 112 6.82 -6.17 -11.78
C LEU A 112 6.12 -6.18 -13.13
N ILE A 113 6.75 -5.51 -14.10
CA ILE A 113 6.33 -5.53 -15.49
C ILE A 113 7.32 -6.39 -16.26
N ARG A 114 6.82 -7.42 -16.95
CA ARG A 114 7.63 -8.22 -17.87
C ARG A 114 7.38 -7.73 -19.29
N SER A 115 8.39 -7.13 -19.92
CA SER A 115 8.36 -6.84 -21.35
C SER A 115 8.14 -8.14 -22.13
N ASN A 116 7.17 -8.16 -23.06
CA ASN A 116 6.78 -9.32 -23.89
C ASN A 116 5.92 -10.41 -23.21
N TYR A 117 5.25 -10.13 -22.09
CA TYR A 117 4.28 -11.07 -21.51
C TYR A 117 2.92 -11.10 -22.25
N SER A 118 2.64 -10.08 -23.07
CA SER A 118 1.46 -10.07 -23.95
C SER A 118 1.74 -10.86 -25.25
N PRO A 119 0.83 -11.74 -25.69
CA PRO A 119 1.00 -12.52 -26.93
C PRO A 119 0.96 -11.69 -28.23
N THR A 120 0.76 -10.37 -28.14
CA THR A 120 0.64 -9.48 -29.29
C THR A 120 1.80 -8.48 -29.32
N GLN A 121 2.93 -8.91 -29.88
CA GLN A 121 3.84 -8.01 -30.59
C GLN A 121 4.27 -8.68 -31.91
N SER A 122 3.31 -8.85 -32.81
CA SER A 122 3.56 -8.86 -34.25
C SER A 122 2.73 -7.75 -34.88
N ARG A 123 3.39 -6.67 -35.26
CA ARG A 123 2.85 -5.70 -36.19
C ARG A 123 3.93 -5.32 -37.18
#